data_AF-A0A358EJZ9-F1
#
_entry.id   AF-A0A358EJZ9-F1
#
_cell.length_a   1.000
_cell.length_b   1.000
_cell.length_c   1.000
_cell.angle_alpha   90.00
_cell.angle_beta   90.00
_cell.angle_gamma   90.00
#
_symmetry.space_group_name_H-M   'P 1'
#
loop_
_entity.id
_entity.type
_entity.pdbx_description
1 polymer ?
#
loop_
_entity_poly.entity_id
_entity_poly.type
_entity_poly.pdbx_seq_one_letter_code
_entity_poly.pdbx_strand_id
1 'polypeptide(L)'
;MNCPKCKSEMVAINQGSVEVDRCSNCKGIWFDEFELETLKKDEDSSAIDTGETKVGKEQNRNDRISCPKCSTEMIRMVDLNQTHIWFEHCTVCGGNFLDAGEFRDLMKEDWLD
;
A
#
# COMPACT_ATOMS: atom_id res chain seq x y z
N MET A 1 -4.26 -13.71 3.92
CA MET A 1 -2.84 -13.33 4.09
C MET A 1 -2.69 -12.54 5.39
N ASN A 2 -1.50 -12.49 6.03
CA ASN A 2 -1.29 -11.71 7.26
C ASN A 2 -0.54 -10.41 6.97
N CYS A 3 -0.99 -9.31 7.55
CA CYS A 3 -0.39 -7.99 7.39
C CYS A 3 1.09 -8.01 7.81
N PRO A 4 2.00 -7.52 6.97
CA PRO A 4 3.43 -7.59 7.26
C PRO A 4 3.84 -6.68 8.44
N LYS A 5 3.12 -5.59 8.70
CA LYS A 5 3.37 -4.64 9.81
C LYS A 5 2.81 -5.10 11.15
N CYS A 6 1.51 -5.43 11.22
CA CYS A 6 0.80 -5.70 12.48
C CYS A 6 0.32 -7.15 12.65
N LYS A 7 0.61 -8.03 11.67
CA LYS A 7 0.29 -9.47 11.66
C LYS A 7 -1.20 -9.82 11.72
N SER A 8 -2.10 -8.83 11.69
CA SER A 8 -3.55 -9.03 11.60
C SER A 8 -3.97 -9.52 10.20
N GLU A 9 -5.16 -10.09 10.08
CA GLU A 9 -5.70 -10.58 8.81
C GLU A 9 -5.83 -9.45 7.77
N MET A 10 -5.50 -9.77 6.51
CA MET A 10 -5.77 -8.93 5.35
C MET A 10 -7.03 -9.41 4.65
N VAL A 11 -7.88 -8.46 4.26
CA VAL A 11 -9.20 -8.68 3.68
C VAL A 11 -9.21 -8.11 2.27
N ALA A 12 -9.64 -8.93 1.31
CA ALA A 12 -9.80 -8.54 -0.09
C ALA A 12 -10.85 -7.42 -0.26
N ILE A 13 -10.49 -6.41 -1.04
CA ILE A 13 -11.33 -5.27 -1.42
C ILE A 13 -11.26 -5.12 -2.94
N ASN A 14 -12.41 -5.04 -3.60
CA ASN A 14 -12.48 -4.88 -5.04
C ASN A 14 -12.71 -3.42 -5.43
N GLN A 15 -11.92 -2.93 -6.39
CA GLN A 15 -12.13 -1.69 -7.11
C GLN A 15 -12.18 -2.01 -8.60
N GLY A 16 -13.38 -1.96 -9.19
CA GLY A 16 -13.62 -2.44 -10.54
C GLY A 16 -13.23 -3.91 -10.68
N SER A 17 -12.25 -4.19 -11.54
CA SER A 17 -11.70 -5.54 -11.77
C SER A 17 -10.41 -5.84 -11.00
N VAL A 18 -9.92 -4.90 -10.20
CA VAL A 18 -8.69 -5.06 -9.39
C VAL A 18 -9.10 -5.42 -7.97
N GLU A 19 -8.51 -6.49 -7.44
CA GLU A 19 -8.64 -6.89 -6.04
C GLU A 19 -7.38 -6.44 -5.30
N VAL A 20 -7.50 -5.85 -4.11
CA VAL A 20 -6.35 -5.56 -3.24
C VAL A 20 -6.61 -6.11 -1.85
N ASP A 21 -5.56 -6.30 -1.05
CA ASP A 21 -5.68 -6.81 0.31
C ASP A 21 -5.50 -5.68 1.32
N ARG A 22 -6.57 -5.30 2.06
CA ARG A 22 -6.48 -4.26 3.11
C ARG A 22 -6.45 -4.90 4.49
N CYS A 23 -5.52 -4.49 5.32
CA CYS A 23 -5.43 -4.97 6.69
C CYS A 23 -6.68 -4.61 7.50
N SER A 24 -7.24 -5.59 8.22
CA SER A 24 -8.40 -5.42 9.10
C SER A 24 -8.13 -4.48 10.28
N ASN A 25 -6.87 -4.38 10.74
CA ASN A 25 -6.45 -3.64 11.93
C ASN A 25 -5.78 -2.29 11.58
N CYS A 26 -4.51 -2.32 11.12
CA CYS A 26 -3.78 -1.07 10.85
C CYS A 26 -4.22 -0.34 9.59
N LYS A 27 -5.06 -0.96 8.74
CA LYS A 27 -5.58 -0.42 7.47
C LYS A 27 -4.55 -0.20 6.35
N GLY A 28 -3.30 -0.63 6.51
CA GLY A 28 -2.35 -0.69 5.39
C GLY A 28 -2.81 -1.66 4.30
N ILE A 29 -2.39 -1.41 3.06
CA ILE A 29 -2.89 -2.06 1.85
C ILE A 29 -1.74 -2.76 1.14
N TRP A 30 -1.97 -4.02 0.79
CA TRP A 30 -1.13 -4.78 -0.10
C TRP A 30 -1.70 -4.75 -1.51
N PHE A 31 -0.83 -4.44 -2.46
CA PHE A 31 -1.07 -4.48 -3.89
C PHE A 31 -0.17 -5.56 -4.47
N ASP A 32 -0.73 -6.46 -5.26
CA ASP A 32 0.05 -7.37 -6.08
C ASP A 32 0.76 -6.66 -7.23
N GLU A 33 1.52 -7.44 -7.98
CA GLU A 33 2.21 -6.96 -9.16
C GLU A 33 1.25 -6.23 -10.10
N PHE A 34 1.62 -5.02 -10.50
CA PHE A 34 0.86 -4.12 -11.38
C PHE A 34 -0.46 -3.54 -10.84
N GLU A 35 -0.95 -3.94 -9.66
CA GLU A 35 -2.22 -3.42 -9.13
C GLU A 35 -2.12 -1.94 -8.72
N LEU A 36 -1.04 -1.55 -8.03
CA LEU A 36 -0.81 -0.16 -7.63
C LEU A 36 -0.82 0.77 -8.86
N GLU A 37 -0.10 0.41 -9.92
CA GLU A 37 -0.02 1.22 -11.14
C GLU A 37 -1.32 1.23 -11.96
N THR A 38 -2.13 0.17 -11.81
CA THR A 38 -3.45 0.10 -12.45
C THR A 38 -4.43 1.00 -11.70
N LEU A 39 -4.45 0.95 -10.37
CA LEU A 39 -5.34 1.77 -9.54
C LEU A 39 -4.95 3.24 -9.54
N LYS A 40 -3.66 3.56 -9.68
CA LYS A 40 -3.22 4.95 -9.92
C LYS A 40 -3.89 5.60 -11.13
N LYS A 41 -4.44 4.82 -12.07
CA LYS A 41 -5.15 5.31 -13.26
C LYS A 41 -6.66 5.46 -13.09
N ASP A 42 -7.18 5.10 -11.92
CA ASP A 42 -8.60 5.20 -11.56
C ASP A 42 -8.73 6.22 -10.42
N GLU A 43 -9.27 7.41 -10.71
CA GLU A 43 -9.43 8.50 -9.74
C GLU A 43 -10.27 8.08 -8.52
N ASP A 44 -11.27 7.23 -8.74
CA ASP A 44 -12.17 6.75 -7.69
C ASP A 44 -11.51 5.70 -6.79
N SER A 45 -10.38 5.12 -7.22
CA SER A 45 -9.71 4.05 -6.48
C SER A 45 -9.19 4.50 -5.12
N SER A 46 -8.91 5.79 -4.93
CA SER A 46 -8.46 6.36 -3.65
C SER A 46 -9.41 6.05 -2.48
N ALA A 47 -10.69 5.76 -2.77
CA ALA A 47 -11.70 5.39 -1.78
C ALA A 47 -11.43 4.03 -1.10
N ILE A 48 -10.63 3.15 -1.70
CA ILE A 48 -10.26 1.86 -1.08
C ILE A 48 -9.37 2.04 0.14
N ASP A 49 -8.68 3.17 0.26
CA ASP A 49 -7.88 3.49 1.41
C ASP A 49 -8.72 4.29 2.41
N THR A 50 -9.32 3.56 3.35
CA THR A 50 -10.11 4.11 4.46
C THR A 50 -9.26 4.32 5.72
N GLY A 51 -7.93 4.18 5.61
CA GLY A 51 -7.02 4.30 6.73
C GLY A 51 -6.88 5.74 7.23
N GLU A 52 -6.57 5.90 8.52
CA GLU A 52 -6.18 7.19 9.08
C GLU A 52 -4.69 7.44 8.85
N THR A 53 -4.34 8.58 8.24
CA THR A 53 -2.94 8.96 7.97
C THR A 53 -2.07 9.01 9.23
N LYS A 54 -2.66 9.27 10.41
CA LYS A 54 -1.93 9.21 11.68
C LYS A 54 -1.44 7.79 11.98
N VAL A 55 -2.28 6.78 11.77
CA VAL A 55 -1.92 5.37 11.95
C VAL A 55 -0.81 4.99 10.96
N GLY A 56 -0.93 5.42 9.70
CA GLY A 56 0.12 5.18 8.71
C GLY A 56 1.47 5.77 9.13
N LYS A 57 1.49 7.05 9.51
CA LYS A 57 2.71 7.73 10.01
C LYS A 57 3.35 7.03 11.22
N GLU A 58 2.56 6.40 12.09
CA GLU A 58 3.08 5.61 13.20
C GLU A 58 3.76 4.31 12.70
N GLN A 59 3.23 3.69 11.64
CA GLN A 59 3.78 2.49 10.99
C GLN A 59 5.03 2.75 10.14
N ASN A 60 5.29 3.99 9.70
CA ASN A 60 6.52 4.35 8.96
C ASN A 60 7.82 4.06 9.74
N ARG A 61 7.74 3.83 11.06
CA ARG A 61 8.87 3.40 11.91
C ARG A 61 9.18 1.91 11.78
N ASN A 62 8.24 1.12 11.27
CA ASN A 62 8.36 -0.32 11.06
C ASN A 62 8.64 -0.57 9.57
N ASP A 63 9.85 -0.24 9.13
CA ASP A 63 10.26 -0.26 7.71
C ASP A 63 10.99 -1.54 7.28
N ARG A 64 11.24 -2.46 8.22
CA ARG A 64 11.82 -3.78 7.94
C ARG A 64 10.76 -4.86 8.06
N ILE A 65 10.08 -5.11 6.95
CA ILE A 65 9.03 -6.11 6.88
C ILE A 65 9.27 -7.12 5.76
N SER A 66 8.79 -8.34 5.98
CA SER A 66 8.83 -9.41 4.99
C SER A 66 7.57 -9.40 4.13
N CYS A 67 7.72 -9.69 2.84
CA CYS A 67 6.63 -9.85 1.90
C CYS A 67 5.64 -10.90 2.42
N PRO A 68 4.34 -10.57 2.51
CA PRO A 68 3.36 -11.49 3.07
C PRO A 68 3.00 -12.66 2.14
N LYS A 69 3.45 -12.64 0.87
CA LYS A 69 3.29 -13.75 -0.10
C LYS A 69 4.50 -14.69 -0.18
N CYS A 70 5.72 -14.17 -0.28
CA CYS A 70 6.92 -14.96 -0.51
C CYS A 70 7.97 -14.88 0.61
N SER A 71 7.71 -14.12 1.67
CA SER A 71 8.60 -13.93 2.84
C SER A 71 9.93 -13.22 2.59
N THR A 72 10.24 -12.80 1.36
CA THR A 72 11.42 -11.97 1.05
C THR A 72 11.37 -10.65 1.81
N GLU A 73 12.49 -10.21 2.39
CA GLU A 73 12.62 -8.86 2.97
C GLU A 73 12.36 -7.81 1.89
N MET A 74 11.46 -6.87 2.16
CA MET A 74 11.06 -5.86 1.19
C MET A 74 11.98 -4.65 1.26
N ILE A 75 12.21 -4.02 0.11
CA ILE A 75 12.95 -2.76 0.04
C ILE A 75 12.00 -1.59 0.29
N ARG A 76 12.52 -0.54 0.92
CA ARG A 76 11.78 0.69 1.13
C ARG A 76 11.94 1.59 -0.09
N MET A 77 10.82 1.98 -0.67
CA MET A 77 10.69 2.90 -1.80
C MET A 77 10.17 4.26 -1.32
N VAL A 78 10.37 5.29 -2.13
CA VAL A 78 9.86 6.64 -1.90
C VAL A 78 9.25 7.14 -3.21
N ASP A 79 8.11 7.81 -3.13
CA ASP A 79 7.58 8.53 -4.29
C ASP A 79 8.41 9.81 -4.52
N LEU A 80 8.80 10.07 -5.77
CA LEU A 80 9.71 11.18 -6.09
C LEU A 80 9.03 12.55 -6.04
N ASN A 81 7.74 12.60 -6.31
CA ASN A 81 6.97 13.84 -6.33
C ASN A 81 6.38 14.13 -4.95
N GLN A 82 6.06 13.09 -4.20
CA GLN A 82 5.54 13.13 -2.84
C GLN A 82 6.51 12.42 -1.88
N THR A 83 7.71 12.98 -1.72
CA THR A 83 8.83 12.38 -0.93
C THR A 83 8.55 12.05 0.54
N HIS A 84 7.41 12.51 1.08
CA HIS A 84 6.94 12.11 2.40
C HIS A 84 6.23 10.74 2.41
N ILE A 85 5.90 10.18 1.24
CA ILE A 85 5.26 8.88 1.05
C ILE A 85 6.36 7.83 0.85
N TRP A 86 6.42 6.87 1.78
CA TRP A 86 7.34 5.76 1.74
C TRP A 86 6.55 4.46 1.74
N PHE A 87 6.88 3.53 0.86
CA PHE A 87 6.16 2.27 0.75
C PHE A 87 7.13 1.12 0.59
N GLU A 88 6.73 -0.10 0.95
CA GLU A 88 7.57 -1.27 0.80
C GLU A 88 7.29 -2.01 -0.50
N HIS A 89 8.35 -2.44 -1.19
CA HIS A 89 8.28 -3.16 -2.45
C HIS A 89 8.98 -4.53 -2.34
N CYS A 90 8.33 -5.58 -2.83
CA CYS A 90 8.90 -6.90 -2.93
C CYS A 90 9.59 -7.11 -4.28
N THR A 91 10.91 -7.28 -4.25
CA THR A 91 11.74 -7.50 -5.46
C THR A 91 11.59 -8.87 -6.11
N VAL A 92 10.80 -9.78 -5.51
CA VAL A 92 10.61 -11.15 -6.01
C VAL A 92 9.25 -11.34 -6.66
N CYS A 93 8.17 -10.85 -6.04
CA CYS A 93 6.82 -10.99 -6.59
C CYS A 93 6.22 -9.67 -7.10
N GLY A 94 6.95 -8.56 -7.02
CA GLY A 94 6.53 -7.25 -7.53
C GLY A 94 5.45 -6.53 -6.72
N GLY A 95 5.00 -7.11 -5.60
CA GLY A 95 3.96 -6.53 -4.75
C GLY A 95 4.44 -5.33 -3.93
N ASN A 96 3.51 -4.46 -3.58
CA ASN A 96 3.74 -3.22 -2.84
C ASN A 96 2.87 -3.19 -1.58
N PHE A 97 3.39 -2.60 -0.51
CA PHE A 97 2.65 -2.32 0.71
C PHE A 97 2.68 -0.83 1.00
N LEU A 98 1.51 -0.22 1.10
CA LEU A 98 1.34 1.17 1.52
C LEU A 98 0.68 1.22 2.89
N ASP A 99 1.20 2.07 3.78
CA ASP A 99 0.63 2.26 5.11
C ASP A 99 -0.71 3.01 5.02
N ALA A 100 -1.45 3.00 6.13
CA ALA A 100 -2.81 3.54 6.18
C ALA A 100 -2.89 5.02 5.75
N GLY A 101 -3.75 5.32 4.79
CA GLY A 101 -3.93 6.67 4.27
C GLY A 101 -2.85 7.12 3.27
N GLU A 102 -1.80 6.34 3.01
CA GLU A 102 -0.73 6.70 2.08
C GLU A 102 -1.16 6.54 0.63
N PHE A 103 -1.95 5.52 0.28
CA PHE A 103 -2.43 5.37 -1.10
C PHE A 103 -3.37 6.53 -1.46
N ARG A 104 -4.29 6.89 -0.56
CA ARG A 104 -5.13 8.08 -0.77
C ARG A 104 -4.34 9.38 -0.83
N ASP A 105 -3.19 9.46 -0.15
CA ASP A 105 -2.32 10.64 -0.25
C ASP A 105 -1.55 10.67 -1.57
N LEU A 106 -1.10 9.50 -2.04
CA LEU A 106 -0.43 9.31 -3.33
C LEU A 106 -1.33 9.71 -4.51
N MET A 107 -2.62 9.46 -4.40
CA MET A 107 -3.61 9.81 -5.44
C MET A 107 -3.93 11.31 -5.54
N LYS A 108 -3.38 12.16 -4.64
CA LYS A 108 -3.62 13.61 -4.68
C LYS A 108 -2.67 14.37 -5.59
N GLU A 109 -1.67 13.71 -6.15
CA GLU A 109 -0.84 14.35 -7.14
C GLU A 109 -1.64 14.55 -8.44
N ASP A 110 -1.69 15.80 -8.89
CA ASP A 110 -2.38 16.23 -10.11
C ASP A 110 -1.80 15.52 -11.34
N TRP A 111 -2.72 14.97 -12.15
CA TRP A 111 -2.54 14.56 -13.54
C TRP A 111 -2.23 15.76 -14.46
N LEU A 112 -1.14 16.46 -14.21
CA LEU A 112 -0.68 17.57 -15.03
C LEU A 112 0.78 17.37 -15.41
N ASP A 113 0.99 16.51 -16.41
CA ASP A 113 1.94 16.74 -17.51
C ASP A 113 1.32 16.29 -18.83
#